data_AF-A0AAP5Z177-F1
#
_entry.id   AF-A0AAP5Z177-F1
#
_cell.length_a   1.000
_cell.length_b   1.000
_cell.length_c   1.000
_cell.angle_alpha   90.00
_cell.angle_beta   90.00
_cell.angle_gamma   90.00
#
_symmetry.space_group_name_H-M   'P 1'
#
loop_
_entity.id
_entity.type
_entity.pdbx_description
1 polymer ?
#
loop_
_entity_poly.entity_id
_entity_poly.type
_entity_poly.pdbx_seq_one_letter_code
_entity_poly.pdbx_strand_id
1 'polypeptide(L)'
;SNGAVVDAPQPIVQLSEVGHFVKRATDKPIFHKNLKPVVYVYAEVVGRVPGEVIADVMADQDTTHAEDVHRHWQDRTYLSNGAGVTWSVPDNIEVVWSGEGEWKITVDVFRDLGIAYGAAPLGVFVVMLIQTGLPAVSGIIMLAIPLTVIGIMPGFWILNVLSSDIGNYPNPALFTATAMIGMIALAGIVVRNSLVLIEFVQQSLAEGRSLHDA
;
A
#
# COMPACT_ATOMS: atom_id res chain seq x y z
N SER A 1 -66.54 57.75 23.29
CA SER A 1 -65.54 56.80 22.74
C SER A 1 -64.66 56.36 23.89
N ASN A 2 -64.02 55.20 23.76
CA ASN A 2 -63.20 54.46 24.75
C ASN A 2 -63.94 53.30 25.45
N GLY A 3 -63.73 52.10 24.91
CA GLY A 3 -63.93 50.82 25.59
C GLY A 3 -62.92 49.86 24.99
N ALA A 4 -61.80 49.67 25.68
CA ALA A 4 -60.60 48.98 25.23
C ALA A 4 -60.87 47.49 24.92
N VAL A 5 -60.19 46.98 23.88
CA VAL A 5 -60.09 45.52 23.63
C VAL A 5 -59.24 44.94 24.75
N VAL A 6 -59.88 44.22 25.67
CA VAL A 6 -59.19 43.47 26.72
C VAL A 6 -58.61 42.22 26.08
N ASP A 7 -57.29 42.17 26.00
CA ASP A 7 -56.54 40.99 25.56
C ASP A 7 -56.87 39.82 26.51
N ALA A 8 -57.34 38.71 25.96
CA ALA A 8 -57.69 37.54 26.75
C ALA A 8 -56.40 36.91 27.30
N PRO A 9 -56.32 36.57 28.60
CA PRO A 9 -55.11 35.96 29.16
C PRO A 9 -54.90 34.60 28.48
N GLN A 10 -53.88 34.50 27.62
CA GLN A 10 -53.48 33.21 27.08
C GLN A 10 -52.87 32.41 28.23
N PRO A 11 -53.49 31.29 28.66
CA PRO A 11 -52.96 30.51 29.76
C PRO A 11 -51.59 29.99 29.34
N ILE A 12 -50.55 30.41 30.07
CA ILE A 12 -49.20 29.87 29.92
C ILE A 12 -49.23 28.46 30.50
N VAL A 13 -49.54 27.48 29.66
CA VAL A 13 -49.49 26.06 30.04
C VAL A 13 -48.03 25.67 30.17
N GLN A 14 -47.64 25.22 31.36
CA GLN A 14 -46.29 24.72 31.59
C GLN A 14 -46.11 23.44 30.77
N LEU A 15 -45.00 23.31 30.04
CA LEU A 15 -44.69 22.14 29.21
C LEU A 15 -44.76 20.80 29.98
N SER A 16 -44.68 20.84 31.31
CA SER A 16 -44.83 19.71 32.23
C SER A 16 -46.23 19.11 32.30
N GLU A 17 -47.29 19.82 31.90
CA GLU A 17 -48.67 19.28 31.86
C GLU A 17 -48.98 18.52 30.55
N VAL A 18 -48.16 18.70 29.51
CA VAL A 18 -48.40 18.10 28.18
C VAL A 18 -47.67 16.76 27.99
N GLY A 19 -46.77 16.40 28.93
CA GLY A 19 -46.09 15.11 28.90
C GLY A 19 -44.94 15.02 29.90
N HIS A 20 -44.36 13.83 30.01
CA HIS A 20 -43.20 13.56 30.86
C HIS A 20 -41.96 13.31 29.98
N PHE A 21 -40.83 13.91 30.35
CA PHE A 21 -39.57 13.68 29.65
C PHE A 21 -38.99 12.31 30.03
N VAL A 22 -38.88 11.41 29.06
CA VAL A 22 -38.19 10.13 29.23
C VAL A 22 -36.82 10.23 28.57
N LYS A 23 -35.75 10.12 29.36
CA LYS A 23 -34.40 9.95 28.81
C LYS A 23 -34.32 8.54 28.21
N ARG A 24 -34.32 8.44 26.88
CA ARG A 24 -33.88 7.22 26.18
C ARG A 24 -32.43 7.39 25.72
N ALA A 25 -31.69 6.29 25.70
CA ALA A 25 -30.48 6.24 24.91
C ALA A 25 -30.88 6.44 23.44
N THR A 26 -30.31 7.45 22.79
CA THR A 26 -30.47 7.65 21.35
C THR A 26 -29.89 6.45 20.62
N ASP A 27 -30.62 5.92 19.65
CA ASP A 27 -30.11 4.84 18.79
C ASP A 27 -28.88 5.33 18.03
N LYS A 28 -27.80 4.54 18.10
CA LYS A 28 -26.58 4.84 17.34
C LYS A 28 -26.92 4.79 15.85
N PRO A 29 -26.45 5.74 15.03
CA PRO A 29 -26.65 5.68 13.60
C PRO A 29 -26.03 4.38 13.05
N ILE A 30 -26.84 3.60 12.32
CA ILE A 30 -26.37 2.40 11.64
C ILE A 30 -25.90 2.81 10.24
N PHE A 31 -24.60 2.72 10.02
CA PHE A 31 -24.03 2.94 8.70
C PHE A 31 -24.36 1.75 7.81
N HIS A 32 -24.55 2.01 6.52
CA HIS A 32 -24.83 0.97 5.54
C HIS A 32 -23.87 1.13 4.36
N LYS A 33 -23.30 0.01 3.90
CA LYS A 33 -22.53 -0.07 2.66
C LYS A 33 -23.11 -1.18 1.81
N ASN A 34 -23.44 -0.89 0.55
CA ASN A 34 -24.09 -1.84 -0.36
C ASN A 34 -25.33 -2.51 0.27
N LEU A 35 -26.17 -1.71 0.94
CA LEU A 35 -27.38 -2.14 1.67
C LEU A 35 -27.15 -3.06 2.88
N LYS A 36 -25.90 -3.36 3.25
CA LYS A 36 -25.57 -4.12 4.45
C LYS A 36 -25.17 -3.16 5.59
N PRO A 37 -25.62 -3.40 6.85
CA PRO A 37 -25.17 -2.63 7.99
C PRO A 37 -23.67 -2.84 8.23
N VAL A 38 -22.94 -1.77 8.54
CA VAL A 38 -21.48 -1.79 8.74
C VAL A 38 -21.08 -0.99 9.97
N VAL A 39 -19.96 -1.39 10.57
CA VAL A 39 -19.27 -0.65 11.63
C VAL A 39 -17.86 -0.35 11.15
N TYR A 40 -17.48 0.93 11.19
CA TYR A 40 -16.13 1.35 10.85
C TYR A 40 -15.26 1.34 12.10
N VAL A 41 -14.12 0.68 12.01
CA VAL A 41 -13.08 0.67 13.04
C VAL A 41 -11.83 1.28 12.42
N TYR A 42 -11.30 2.31 13.08
CA TYR A 42 -10.12 3.03 12.63
C TYR A 42 -9.01 2.86 13.66
N ALA A 43 -7.77 2.76 13.18
CA ALA A 43 -6.58 2.72 14.00
C ALA A 43 -5.46 3.48 13.29
N GLU A 44 -4.61 4.16 14.06
CA GLU A 44 -3.39 4.77 13.56
C GLU A 44 -2.23 3.82 13.81
N VAL A 45 -1.37 3.65 12.80
CA VAL A 45 -0.16 2.82 12.90
C VAL A 45 1.05 3.70 13.13
N VAL A 46 1.96 3.26 13.99
CA VAL A 46 3.21 3.95 14.29
C VAL A 46 4.34 2.93 14.30
N GLY A 47 5.51 3.27 13.75
CA GLY A 47 6.69 2.40 13.78
C GLY A 47 6.76 1.33 12.68
N ARG A 48 5.66 1.05 11.99
CA ARG A 48 5.59 0.04 10.90
C ARG A 48 4.69 0.50 9.77
N VAL A 49 4.94 -0.06 8.58
CA VAL A 49 4.18 0.26 7.38
C VAL A 49 2.74 -0.29 7.50
N PRO A 50 1.70 0.45 7.07
CA PRO A 50 0.31 0.02 7.24
C PRO A 50 -0.01 -1.37 6.66
N GLY A 51 0.58 -1.70 5.51
CA GLY A 51 0.39 -3.00 4.86
C GLY A 51 0.89 -4.19 5.68
N GLU A 52 2.00 -4.02 6.42
CA GLU A 52 2.53 -5.07 7.31
C GLU A 52 1.64 -5.25 8.54
N VAL A 53 1.11 -4.17 9.11
CA VAL A 53 0.19 -4.26 10.25
C VAL A 53 -1.08 -5.00 9.85
N ILE A 54 -1.66 -4.69 8.68
CA ILE A 54 -2.82 -5.41 8.16
C ILE A 54 -2.48 -6.88 7.92
N ALA A 55 -1.32 -7.18 7.33
CA ALA A 55 -0.87 -8.55 7.09
C ALA A 55 -0.69 -9.34 8.41
N ASP A 56 -0.16 -8.71 9.46
CA ASP A 56 -0.04 -9.32 10.79
C ASP A 56 -1.42 -9.66 11.37
N VAL A 57 -2.35 -8.69 11.35
CA VAL A 57 -3.68 -8.90 11.94
C VAL A 57 -4.46 -9.94 11.13
N MET A 58 -4.37 -9.93 9.80
CA MET A 58 -4.97 -10.96 8.96
C MET A 58 -4.35 -12.34 9.18
N ALA A 59 -3.05 -12.42 9.44
CA ALA A 59 -2.38 -13.70 9.70
C ALA A 59 -2.83 -14.34 11.01
N ASP A 60 -3.22 -13.54 12.01
CA ASP A 60 -3.72 -14.04 13.29
C ASP A 60 -5.22 -14.42 13.26
N GLN A 61 -5.94 -14.07 12.19
CA GLN A 61 -7.38 -14.32 12.06
C GLN A 61 -7.70 -15.82 11.98
N ASP A 62 -8.61 -16.29 12.82
CA ASP A 62 -9.13 -17.68 12.83
C ASP A 62 -8.02 -18.76 12.93
N THR A 63 -6.87 -18.38 13.51
CA THR A 63 -5.73 -19.30 13.69
C THR A 63 -6.00 -20.29 14.82
N THR A 64 -5.78 -21.58 14.57
CA THR A 64 -5.89 -22.65 15.59
C THR A 64 -4.63 -22.83 16.43
N HIS A 65 -3.52 -22.26 15.97
CA HIS A 65 -2.22 -22.31 16.64
C HIS A 65 -1.98 -20.99 17.37
N ALA A 66 -2.68 -20.80 18.49
CA ALA A 66 -2.26 -19.82 19.49
C ALA A 66 -0.95 -20.33 20.12
N GLU A 67 0.16 -20.15 19.43
CA GLU A 67 1.44 -20.15 20.11
C GLU A 67 1.40 -18.95 21.06
N ASP A 68 1.50 -19.18 22.37
CA ASP A 68 1.58 -18.15 23.42
C ASP A 68 2.82 -17.23 23.29
N VAL A 69 3.47 -17.27 22.12
CA VAL A 69 4.61 -16.49 21.71
C VAL A 69 4.11 -15.12 21.27
N HIS A 70 4.03 -14.21 22.24
CA HIS A 70 3.83 -12.80 21.96
C HIS A 70 5.05 -12.25 21.24
N ARG A 71 5.01 -12.24 19.90
CA ARG A 71 6.13 -11.70 19.11
C ARG A 71 6.13 -10.19 19.21
N HIS A 72 7.26 -9.63 19.64
CA HIS A 72 7.45 -8.19 19.64
C HIS A 72 7.32 -7.66 18.21
N TRP A 73 6.70 -6.49 18.04
CA TRP A 73 6.38 -5.95 16.72
C TRP A 73 7.61 -5.65 15.85
N GLN A 74 8.77 -5.48 16.46
CA GLN A 74 10.06 -5.25 15.77
C GLN A 74 10.67 -6.54 15.20
N ASP A 75 10.32 -7.71 15.77
CA ASP A 75 10.88 -9.01 15.35
C ASP A 75 10.05 -9.67 14.24
N ARG A 76 8.92 -9.06 13.88
CA ARG A 76 8.01 -9.54 12.85
C ARG A 76 8.53 -9.14 11.48
N THR A 77 8.47 -10.07 10.54
CA THR A 77 8.87 -9.84 9.16
C THR A 77 7.76 -10.27 8.21
N TYR A 78 7.92 -9.99 6.92
CA TYR A 78 6.98 -10.47 5.90
C TYR A 78 6.83 -12.00 5.87
N LEU A 79 7.88 -12.73 6.28
CA LEU A 79 7.89 -14.21 6.34
C LEU A 79 7.43 -14.76 7.70
N SER A 80 7.45 -13.93 8.74
CA SER A 80 7.08 -14.24 10.12
C SER A 80 6.08 -13.20 10.63
N ASN A 81 4.98 -13.06 9.90
CA ASN A 81 3.90 -12.15 10.24
C ASN A 81 3.04 -12.69 11.39
N GLY A 82 2.23 -11.80 11.96
CA GLY A 82 1.32 -12.10 13.08
C GLY A 82 1.95 -11.83 14.44
N ALA A 83 1.09 -11.43 15.37
CA ALA A 83 1.42 -11.23 16.77
C ALA A 83 1.40 -12.54 17.57
N GLY A 84 0.82 -13.61 17.02
CA GLY A 84 0.46 -14.80 17.78
C GLY A 84 -0.78 -14.59 18.66
N VAL A 85 -1.53 -13.50 18.42
CA VAL A 85 -2.74 -13.16 19.18
C VAL A 85 -3.95 -13.47 18.33
N THR A 86 -4.45 -14.70 18.44
CA THR A 86 -5.62 -15.14 17.70
C THR A 86 -6.84 -14.28 18.00
N TRP A 87 -7.56 -13.91 16.95
CA TRP A 87 -8.87 -13.28 17.04
C TRP A 87 -9.80 -13.87 15.99
N SER A 88 -11.10 -13.82 16.26
CA SER A 88 -12.14 -14.27 15.36
C SER A 88 -13.37 -13.39 15.49
N VAL A 89 -14.21 -13.43 14.47
CA VAL A 89 -15.55 -12.83 14.49
C VAL A 89 -16.60 -13.94 14.33
N PRO A 90 -17.82 -13.74 14.85
CA PRO A 90 -18.95 -14.63 14.56
C PRO A 90 -19.14 -14.85 13.05
N ASP A 91 -19.59 -16.04 12.64
CA ASP A 91 -19.76 -16.44 11.22
C ASP A 91 -20.67 -15.50 10.40
N ASN A 92 -21.53 -14.72 11.06
CA ASN A 92 -22.42 -13.75 10.42
C ASN A 92 -21.80 -12.36 10.23
N ILE A 93 -20.52 -12.17 10.60
CA ILE A 93 -19.78 -10.92 10.48
C ILE A 93 -18.61 -11.13 9.54
N GLU A 94 -18.51 -10.26 8.53
CA GLU A 94 -17.41 -10.26 7.56
C GLU A 94 -16.48 -9.08 7.88
N VAL A 95 -15.19 -9.37 8.08
CA VAL A 95 -14.17 -8.32 8.27
C VAL A 95 -13.57 -7.94 6.94
N VAL A 96 -13.66 -6.65 6.60
CA VAL A 96 -13.15 -6.11 5.35
C VAL A 96 -12.07 -5.08 5.65
N TRP A 97 -10.81 -5.49 5.49
CA TRP A 97 -9.63 -4.65 5.72
C TRP A 97 -9.40 -3.60 4.63
N SER A 98 -10.04 -3.73 3.47
CA SER A 98 -9.79 -2.88 2.30
C SER A 98 -10.26 -1.42 2.42
N GLY A 99 -10.77 -1.01 3.58
CA GLY A 99 -11.37 0.30 3.77
C GLY A 99 -12.47 0.57 2.73
N GLU A 100 -12.75 1.84 2.47
CA GLU A 100 -13.71 2.27 1.44
C GLU A 100 -13.36 1.81 0.01
N GLY A 101 -12.20 1.18 -0.19
CA GLY A 101 -11.73 0.65 -1.48
C GLY A 101 -10.35 1.19 -1.85
N GLU A 102 -9.88 2.25 -1.21
CA GLU A 102 -8.63 2.94 -1.59
C GLU A 102 -7.38 2.04 -1.44
N TRP A 103 -7.29 1.27 -0.37
CA TRP A 103 -6.17 0.34 -0.20
C TRP A 103 -6.24 -0.84 -1.18
N LYS A 104 -7.44 -1.38 -1.45
CA LYS A 104 -7.62 -2.42 -2.47
C LYS A 104 -7.18 -1.92 -3.85
N ILE A 105 -7.60 -0.71 -4.23
CA ILE A 105 -7.17 -0.07 -5.47
C ILE A 105 -5.65 0.09 -5.48
N THR A 106 -5.04 0.53 -4.37
CA THR A 106 -3.58 0.65 -4.26
C THR A 106 -2.87 -0.70 -4.46
N VAL A 107 -3.33 -1.74 -3.77
CA VAL A 107 -2.75 -3.10 -3.89
C VAL A 107 -2.92 -3.66 -5.31
N ASP A 108 -4.10 -3.49 -5.91
CA ASP A 108 -4.36 -3.93 -7.28
C ASP A 108 -3.44 -3.19 -8.27
N VAL A 109 -3.29 -1.87 -8.16
CA VAL A 109 -2.39 -1.08 -9.02
C VAL A 109 -0.92 -1.49 -8.83
N PHE A 110 -0.48 -1.67 -7.59
CA PHE A 110 0.89 -2.11 -7.30
C PHE A 110 1.17 -3.50 -7.87
N ARG A 111 0.24 -4.45 -7.70
CA ARG A 111 0.35 -5.80 -8.26
C ARG A 111 0.44 -5.73 -9.78
N ASP A 112 -0.48 -5.00 -10.42
CA ASP A 112 -0.56 -4.94 -11.88
C ASP A 112 0.69 -4.27 -12.46
N LEU A 113 1.21 -3.22 -11.82
CA LEU A 113 2.47 -2.58 -12.20
C LEU A 113 3.68 -3.50 -11.99
N GLY A 114 3.71 -4.25 -10.88
CA GLY A 114 4.76 -5.23 -10.61
C GLY A 114 4.80 -6.37 -11.62
N ILE A 115 3.63 -6.91 -11.98
CA ILE A 115 3.50 -7.93 -13.04
C ILE A 115 3.96 -7.35 -14.38
N ALA A 116 3.53 -6.13 -14.70
CA ALA A 116 3.97 -5.44 -15.93
C ALA A 116 5.50 -5.25 -15.95
N TYR A 117 6.11 -4.85 -14.83
CA TYR A 117 7.56 -4.72 -14.70
C TYR A 117 8.29 -6.06 -14.88
N GLY A 118 7.71 -7.18 -14.43
CA GLY A 118 8.28 -8.53 -14.66
C GLY A 118 8.10 -9.03 -16.10
N ALA A 119 6.97 -8.72 -16.73
CA ALA A 119 6.65 -9.16 -18.09
C ALA A 119 7.35 -8.31 -19.17
N ALA A 120 7.59 -7.02 -18.92
CA ALA A 120 8.19 -6.11 -19.89
C ALA A 120 9.61 -6.54 -20.37
N PRO A 121 10.55 -6.95 -19.49
CA PRO A 121 11.85 -7.49 -19.90
C PRO A 121 11.75 -8.69 -20.84
N LEU A 122 10.77 -9.57 -20.62
CA LEU A 122 10.53 -10.72 -21.50
C LEU A 122 10.09 -10.26 -22.90
N GLY A 123 9.19 -9.28 -22.97
CA GLY A 123 8.76 -8.69 -24.25
C GLY A 123 9.93 -8.04 -25.00
N VAL A 124 10.72 -7.21 -24.31
CA VAL A 124 11.91 -6.58 -24.88
C VAL A 124 12.94 -7.62 -25.31
N PHE A 125 13.15 -8.67 -24.54
CA PHE A 125 14.04 -9.77 -24.89
C PHE A 125 13.63 -10.44 -26.20
N VAL A 126 12.35 -10.75 -26.39
CA VAL A 126 11.86 -11.38 -27.64
C VAL A 126 12.08 -10.45 -28.84
N VAL A 127 11.75 -9.17 -28.71
CA VAL A 127 11.95 -8.18 -29.79
C VAL A 127 13.43 -8.07 -30.14
N MET A 128 14.29 -7.94 -29.13
CA MET A 128 15.74 -7.84 -29.34
C MET A 128 16.31 -9.13 -29.92
N LEU A 129 15.84 -10.29 -29.48
CA LEU A 129 16.28 -11.59 -30.00
C LEU A 129 16.01 -11.70 -31.51
N ILE A 130 14.84 -11.24 -31.96
CA ILE A 130 14.47 -11.21 -33.38
C ILE A 130 15.35 -10.21 -34.16
N GLN A 131 15.64 -9.05 -33.57
CA GLN A 131 16.40 -7.98 -34.23
C GLN A 131 17.90 -8.26 -34.31
N THR A 132 18.52 -8.69 -33.20
CA THR A 132 19.97 -8.91 -33.10
C THR A 132 20.39 -10.33 -33.50
N GLY A 133 19.48 -11.31 -33.45
CA GLY A 133 19.79 -12.71 -33.80
C GLY A 133 20.78 -13.41 -32.85
N LEU A 134 21.29 -12.72 -31.84
CA LEU A 134 22.31 -13.18 -30.90
C LEU A 134 21.74 -13.18 -29.47
N PRO A 135 21.36 -14.35 -28.92
CA PRO A 135 20.76 -14.45 -27.60
C PRO A 135 21.64 -13.86 -26.49
N ALA A 136 22.96 -13.93 -26.65
CA ALA A 136 23.93 -13.38 -25.71
C ALA A 136 23.80 -11.85 -25.59
N VAL A 137 23.66 -11.15 -26.72
CA VAL A 137 23.54 -9.69 -26.75
C VAL A 137 22.22 -9.25 -26.12
N SER A 138 21.12 -9.89 -26.51
CA SER A 138 19.80 -9.61 -25.94
C SER A 138 19.75 -9.90 -24.44
N GLY A 139 20.41 -10.98 -23.99
CA GLY A 139 20.54 -11.35 -22.58
C GLY A 139 21.30 -10.31 -21.76
N ILE A 140 22.43 -9.79 -22.28
CA ILE A 140 23.22 -8.76 -21.58
C ILE A 140 22.38 -7.48 -21.37
N ILE A 141 21.60 -7.07 -22.38
CA ILE A 141 20.72 -5.90 -22.27
C ILE A 141 19.61 -6.16 -21.25
N MET A 142 19.05 -7.37 -21.24
CA MET A 142 18.02 -7.77 -20.28
C MET A 142 18.55 -7.75 -18.83
N LEU A 143 19.82 -8.11 -18.59
CA LEU A 143 20.42 -8.07 -17.26
C LEU A 143 20.48 -6.66 -16.66
N ALA A 144 20.47 -5.61 -17.49
CA ALA A 144 20.45 -4.23 -17.02
C ALA A 144 19.17 -3.89 -16.21
N ILE A 145 18.03 -4.50 -16.56
CA ILE A 145 16.74 -4.19 -15.88
C ILE A 145 16.71 -4.76 -14.46
N PRO A 146 16.94 -6.07 -14.21
CA PRO A 146 17.00 -6.59 -12.84
C PRO A 146 18.09 -5.93 -11.98
N LEU A 147 19.21 -5.54 -12.59
CA LEU A 147 20.29 -4.84 -11.88
C LEU A 147 19.84 -3.48 -11.32
N THR A 148 18.83 -2.84 -11.92
CA THR A 148 18.27 -1.58 -11.39
C THR A 148 17.60 -1.77 -10.03
N VAL A 149 16.94 -2.90 -9.80
CA VAL A 149 16.35 -3.24 -8.49
C VAL A 149 17.46 -3.36 -7.44
N ILE A 150 18.59 -3.97 -7.80
CA ILE A 150 19.77 -4.09 -6.94
C ILE A 150 20.37 -2.72 -6.61
N GLY A 151 20.24 -1.71 -7.48
CA GLY A 151 20.66 -0.33 -7.19
C GLY A 151 19.67 0.45 -6.31
N ILE A 152 18.38 0.25 -6.52
CA ILE A 152 17.32 1.03 -5.85
C ILE A 152 17.10 0.54 -4.41
N MET A 153 17.11 -0.78 -4.18
CA MET A 153 16.86 -1.35 -2.85
C MET A 153 17.86 -0.88 -1.77
N PRO A 154 19.18 -0.85 -2.03
CA PRO A 154 20.14 -0.22 -1.12
C PRO A 154 19.88 1.27 -0.92
N GLY A 155 19.39 1.99 -1.94
CA GLY A 155 19.00 3.39 -1.80
C GLY A 155 17.87 3.58 -0.78
N PHE A 156 16.83 2.76 -0.85
CA PHE A 156 15.77 2.74 0.18
C PHE A 156 16.29 2.34 1.56
N TRP A 157 17.22 1.39 1.61
CA TRP A 157 17.87 1.01 2.86
C TRP A 157 18.67 2.18 3.46
N ILE A 158 19.45 2.91 2.66
CA ILE A 158 20.17 4.11 3.11
C ILE A 158 19.19 5.18 3.59
N LEU A 159 18.10 5.41 2.85
CA LEU A 159 17.06 6.36 3.27
C LEU A 159 16.45 5.94 4.61
N ASN A 160 16.23 4.66 4.86
CA ASN A 160 15.77 4.16 6.16
C ASN A 160 16.80 4.34 7.26
N VAL A 161 18.09 4.16 6.97
CA VAL A 161 19.18 4.38 7.94
C VAL A 161 19.35 5.86 8.28
N LEU A 162 19.15 6.75 7.30
CA LEU A 162 19.25 8.20 7.47
C LEU A 162 17.96 8.84 8.00
N SER A 163 16.83 8.14 7.91
CA SER A 163 15.56 8.64 8.40
C SER A 163 15.59 8.69 9.91
N SER A 164 15.26 9.87 10.45
CA SER A 164 15.15 10.04 11.90
C SER A 164 13.85 9.43 12.40
N ASP A 165 13.94 8.72 13.53
CA ASP A 165 12.77 8.24 14.27
C ASP A 165 11.86 9.40 14.70
N ILE A 166 10.55 9.15 14.70
CA ILE A 166 9.55 10.09 15.19
C ILE A 166 9.23 9.69 16.64
N GLY A 167 9.86 10.37 17.60
CA GLY A 167 9.78 10.00 19.01
C GLY A 167 10.53 8.70 19.28
N ASN A 168 9.83 7.67 19.78
CA ASN A 168 10.39 6.34 20.05
C ASN A 168 10.02 5.30 18.97
N TYR A 169 9.56 5.75 17.80
CA TYR A 169 9.06 4.87 16.75
C TYR A 169 9.83 5.03 15.44
N PRO A 170 10.20 3.92 14.77
CA PRO A 170 10.82 3.94 13.45
C PRO A 170 9.95 4.66 12.41
N ASN A 171 10.59 5.39 11.50
CA ASN A 171 9.91 6.02 10.36
C ASN A 171 10.45 5.46 9.03
N PRO A 172 9.97 4.28 8.61
CA PRO A 172 10.44 3.67 7.38
C PRO A 172 9.99 4.45 6.14
N ALA A 173 10.93 4.77 5.26
CA ALA A 173 10.69 5.25 3.91
C ALA A 173 9.91 4.19 3.11
N LEU A 174 8.65 4.52 2.81
CA LEU A 174 7.73 3.63 2.12
C LEU A 174 8.09 3.54 0.63
N PHE A 175 8.10 2.31 0.10
CA PHE A 175 8.09 2.11 -1.34
C PHE A 175 6.68 2.37 -1.89
N THR A 176 6.48 3.56 -2.44
CA THR A 176 5.17 4.04 -2.92
C THR A 176 5.01 3.92 -4.44
N ALA A 177 3.80 4.20 -4.97
CA ALA A 177 3.56 4.23 -6.41
C ALA A 177 4.51 5.23 -7.12
N THR A 178 4.77 6.37 -6.49
CA THR A 178 5.73 7.37 -6.98
C THR A 178 7.14 6.79 -7.09
N ALA A 179 7.56 5.99 -6.11
CA ALA A 179 8.85 5.31 -6.16
C ALA A 179 8.91 4.27 -7.29
N MET A 180 7.83 3.53 -7.55
CA MET A 180 7.74 2.61 -8.68
C MET A 180 7.87 3.32 -10.02
N ILE A 181 7.20 4.47 -10.19
CA ILE A 181 7.32 5.28 -11.40
C ILE A 181 8.77 5.75 -11.59
N GLY A 182 9.41 6.23 -10.51
CA GLY A 182 10.82 6.61 -10.53
C GLY A 182 11.76 5.46 -10.89
N MET A 183 11.51 4.26 -10.35
CA MET A 183 12.24 3.03 -10.70
C MET A 183 12.15 2.73 -12.18
N ILE A 184 10.95 2.77 -12.77
CA ILE A 184 10.73 2.47 -14.19
C ILE A 184 11.46 3.50 -15.06
N ALA A 185 11.39 4.79 -14.70
CA ALA A 185 12.11 5.85 -15.40
C ALA A 185 13.64 5.62 -15.35
N LEU A 186 14.18 5.29 -14.18
CA LEU A 186 15.61 5.01 -14.01
C LEU A 186 16.04 3.76 -14.78
N ALA A 187 15.23 2.70 -14.77
CA ALA A 187 15.49 1.49 -15.55
C ALA A 187 15.56 1.81 -17.05
N GLY A 188 14.67 2.65 -17.58
CA GLY A 188 14.72 3.10 -18.96
C GLY A 188 16.01 3.84 -19.32
N ILE A 189 16.50 4.71 -18.44
CA ILE A 189 17.78 5.43 -18.62
C ILE A 189 18.95 4.44 -18.64
N VAL A 190 19.00 3.51 -17.69
CA VAL A 190 20.07 2.50 -17.60
C VAL A 190 20.09 1.62 -18.84
N VAL A 191 18.93 1.10 -19.26
CA VAL A 191 18.81 0.28 -20.48
C VAL A 191 19.30 1.03 -21.70
N ARG A 192 18.91 2.31 -21.86
CA ARG A 192 19.35 3.14 -22.98
C ARG A 192 20.88 3.30 -23.01
N ASN A 193 21.49 3.54 -21.85
CA ASN A 193 22.94 3.70 -21.76
C ASN A 193 23.68 2.38 -22.04
N SER A 194 23.20 1.27 -21.49
CA SER A 194 23.78 -0.07 -21.74
C SER A 194 23.67 -0.47 -23.21
N LEU A 195 22.54 -0.17 -23.87
CA LEU A 195 22.34 -0.47 -25.28
C LEU A 195 23.34 0.29 -26.15
N VAL A 196 23.50 1.60 -25.95
CA VAL A 196 24.46 2.41 -26.72
C VAL A 196 25.90 1.94 -26.52
N LEU A 197 26.28 1.59 -25.28
CA LEU A 197 27.63 1.07 -25.00
C LEU A 197 27.88 -0.26 -25.72
N ILE A 198 26.92 -1.18 -25.67
CA ILE A 198 27.03 -2.49 -26.31
C ILE A 198 27.10 -2.35 -27.83
N GLU A 199 26.28 -1.48 -28.42
CA GLU A 199 26.33 -1.18 -29.86
C GLU A 199 27.69 -0.60 -30.26
N PHE A 200 28.24 0.33 -29.46
CA PHE A 200 29.57 0.90 -29.70
C PHE A 200 30.67 -0.16 -29.64
N VAL A 201 30.64 -1.05 -28.65
CA VAL A 201 31.61 -2.15 -28.51
C VAL A 201 31.50 -3.11 -29.69
N GLN A 202 30.29 -3.47 -30.11
CA GLN A 202 30.09 -4.35 -31.27
C GLN A 202 30.61 -3.72 -32.57
N GLN A 203 30.31 -2.43 -32.78
CA GLN A 203 30.79 -1.71 -33.95
C GLN A 203 32.32 -1.60 -33.94
N SER A 204 32.93 -1.27 -32.79
CA SER A 204 34.38 -1.18 -32.65
C SER A 204 35.08 -2.53 -32.91
N LEU A 205 34.48 -3.64 -32.47
CA LEU A 205 34.96 -5.00 -32.78
C LEU A 205 34.83 -5.33 -34.26
N ALA A 206 33.73 -4.93 -34.92
CA ALA A 206 33.53 -5.13 -36.35
C ALA A 206 34.52 -4.32 -37.21
N GLU A 207 34.97 -3.17 -36.70
CA GLU A 207 36.03 -2.34 -37.31
C GLU A 207 37.45 -2.86 -37.04
N GLY A 208 37.58 -4.01 -36.36
CA GLY A 208 38.85 -4.73 -36.17
C GLY A 208 39.67 -4.30 -34.94
N ARG A 209 39.09 -3.53 -34.01
CA ARG A 209 39.74 -3.20 -32.73
C ARG A 209 39.64 -4.37 -31.75
N SER A 210 40.66 -4.55 -30.90
CA SER A 210 40.65 -5.62 -29.90
C SER A 210 39.67 -5.29 -28.76
N LEU A 211 39.13 -6.32 -28.07
CA LEU A 211 38.22 -6.19 -26.91
C LEU A 211 38.81 -5.35 -25.75
N HIS A 212 40.13 -5.15 -25.73
CA HIS A 212 40.84 -4.35 -24.73
C HIS A 212 41.03 -2.87 -25.15
N ASP A 213 40.88 -2.56 -26.45
CA ASP A 213 41.06 -1.22 -27.03
C ASP A 213 39.73 -0.55 -27.45
N ALA A 214 38.60 -1.23 -27.23
CA ALA A 214 37.23 -0.82 -27.57
C ALA A 214 36.42 -0.52 -26.30
#